data_AF-A0A6N8XHJ2-F1
#
_entry.id   AF-A0A6N8XHJ2-F1
#
_cell.length_a   1.000
_cell.length_b   1.000
_cell.length_c   1.000
_cell.angle_alpha   90.00
_cell.angle_beta   90.00
_cell.angle_gamma   90.00
#
_symmetry.space_group_name_H-M   'P 1'
#
loop_
_entity.id
_entity.type
_entity.pdbx_description
1 polymer ?
#
loop_
_entity_poly.entity_id
_entity_poly.type
_entity_poly.pdbx_seq_one_letter_code
_entity_poly.pdbx_strand_id
1 'polypeptide(L)' 'MAVEVERHSPVRQPPTDGAEDTVTGALRDLARWLYRRLREEYEHETSDAAVDEALSANDWTFTAEGKRFG' A
#
# COMPACT_ATOMS: atom_id res chain seq x y z
N MET A 1 9.07 -4.09 15.96
CA MET A 1 10.07 -4.12 14.87
C MET A 1 11.39 -3.68 15.47
N ALA A 2 12.38 -4.56 15.48
CA ALA A 2 13.75 -4.23 15.84
C ALA A 2 14.53 -4.06 14.53
N VAL A 3 15.32 -2.99 14.44
CA VAL A 3 16.16 -2.70 13.28
C VAL A 3 17.57 -2.48 13.80
N GLU A 4 18.49 -3.31 13.34
CA GLU A 4 19.92 -3.16 13.59
C GLU A 4 20.53 -2.39 12.41
N VAL A 5 21.34 -1.39 12.70
CA VAL A 5 22.00 -0.59 11.67
C VAL A 5 23.50 -0.75 11.78
N GLU A 6 24.11 -1.36 10.77
CA GLU A 6 25.56 -1.47 10.68
C GLU A 6 26.11 -0.50 9.62
N ARG A 7 27.27 0.09 9.92
CA ARG A 7 28.04 0.85 8.94
C ARG A 7 29.02 -0.09 8.24
N HIS A 8 28.82 -0.29 6.94
CA HIS A 8 29.78 -1.01 6.11
C HIS A 8 31.05 -0.17 5.91
N SER A 9 32.02 -0.33 6.82
CA SER A 9 33.29 0.40 6.82
C SER A 9 34.48 -0.56 6.90
N PRO A 10 35.51 -0.38 6.05
CA PRO A 10 36.71 -1.22 6.09
C PRO A 10 37.49 -1.11 7.41
N VAL A 11 37.23 -0.06 8.21
CA VAL A 11 37.87 0.17 9.51
C VAL A 11 36.93 -0.08 10.70
N ARG A 12 35.80 -0.77 10.50
CA ARG A 12 34.79 -1.11 11.54
C ARG A 12 34.34 0.09 12.39
N GLN A 13 34.06 1.21 11.74
CA GLN A 13 33.43 2.36 12.41
C GLN A 13 31.98 2.02 12.83
N PRO A 14 31.54 2.46 14.01
CA PRO A 14 30.14 2.29 14.41
C PRO A 14 29.20 3.13 13.53
N PRO A 15 27.90 2.76 13.49
CA PRO A 15 26.86 3.62 12.92
C PRO A 15 26.77 4.95 13.69
N THR A 16 26.14 5.95 13.06
CA THR A 16 25.86 7.23 13.73
C THR A 16 24.87 7.01 14.88
N ASP A 17 25.08 7.72 16.00
CA ASP A 17 24.16 7.67 17.14
C ASP A 17 22.73 7.99 16.69
N GLY A 18 21.77 7.14 17.08
CA GLY A 18 20.36 7.27 16.71
C GLY A 18 20.02 6.86 15.27
N ALA A 19 20.95 6.24 14.54
CA ALA A 19 20.67 5.73 13.19
C ALA A 19 19.53 4.69 13.19
N GLU A 20 19.50 3.80 14.19
CA GLU A 20 18.45 2.77 14.32
C GLU A 20 17.06 3.39 14.53
N ASP A 21 16.95 4.41 15.39
CA ASP A 21 15.71 5.13 15.63
C ASP A 21 15.24 5.89 14.38
N THR A 22 16.19 6.51 13.67
CA THR A 22 15.91 7.23 12.42
C THR A 22 15.37 6.29 11.34
N VAL A 23 16.03 5.15 11.13
CA VAL A 23 15.59 4.15 10.14
C VAL A 23 14.26 3.53 10.56
N THR A 24 14.09 3.21 11.85
CA THR A 24 12.83 2.69 12.38
C THR A 24 11.68 3.68 12.18
N GLY A 25 11.92 4.97 12.42
CA GLY A 25 10.94 6.03 12.16
C GLY A 25 10.56 6.11 10.69
N ALA A 26 11.54 6.16 9.80
CA ALA A 26 11.32 6.20 8.36
C ALA A 26 10.52 4.99 7.84
N LEU A 27 10.82 3.78 8.32
CA LEU A 27 10.10 2.56 7.94
C LEU A 27 8.65 2.56 8.45
N ARG A 28 8.40 3.10 9.65
CA ARG A 28 7.03 3.27 10.17
C ARG A 28 6.23 4.28 9.36
N ASP A 29 6.86 5.37 8.96
CA ASP A 29 6.21 6.40 8.15
C ASP A 29 5.90 5.89 6.74
N LEU A 30 6.83 5.14 6.13
CA LEU A 30 6.60 4.45 4.88
C LEU A 30 5.45 3.45 4.99
N ALA A 31 5.43 2.60 6.03
CA ALA A 31 4.35 1.65 6.23
C ALA A 31 2.99 2.34 6.40
N ARG A 32 2.94 3.47 7.12
CA ARG A 32 1.72 4.26 7.28
C ARG A 32 1.27 4.89 5.96
N TRP A 33 2.20 5.38 5.15
CA TRP A 33 1.90 5.91 3.82
C TRP A 33 1.35 4.83 2.89
N LEU A 34 2.02 3.67 2.84
CA LEU A 34 1.58 2.51 2.04
C LEU A 34 0.18 2.05 2.43
N TYR A 35 -0.10 1.95 3.73
CA TYR A 35 -1.41 1.54 4.20
C TYR A 35 -2.53 2.51 3.78
N ARG A 36 -2.27 3.82 3.86
CA ARG A 36 -3.22 4.83 3.40
C ARG A 36 -3.47 4.73 1.90
N ARG A 37 -2.39 4.61 1.12
CA ARG A 37 -2.51 4.47 -0.34
C ARG A 37 -3.27 3.22 -0.74
N LEU A 38 -3.01 2.10 -0.07
CA LEU A 38 -3.71 0.85 -0.32
C LEU A 38 -5.21 0.96 0.00
N ARG A 39 -5.56 1.65 1.11
CA ARG A 39 -6.96 1.91 1.45
C ARG A 39 -7.65 2.78 0.40
N GLU A 40 -7.00 3.86 -0.02
CA GLU A 40 -7.53 4.75 -1.08
C GLU A 40 -7.77 3.97 -2.38
N GLU A 41 -6.84 3.11 -2.76
CA GLU A 41 -6.98 2.27 -3.95
C GLU A 41 -8.14 1.29 -3.81
N TYR A 42 -8.23 0.60 -2.67
CA TYR A 42 -9.33 -0.32 -2.41
C TYR A 42 -10.69 0.38 -2.46
N GLU A 43 -10.81 1.56 -1.85
CA GLU A 43 -12.03 2.37 -1.89
C GLU A 43 -12.38 2.80 -3.33
N HIS A 44 -11.38 3.08 -4.17
CA HIS A 44 -11.60 3.39 -5.58
C HIS A 44 -12.05 2.16 -6.37
N GLU A 45 -11.32 1.04 -6.29
CA GLU A 45 -11.64 -0.21 -7.02
C GLU A 45 -12.99 -0.79 -6.62
N THR A 46 -13.41 -0.61 -5.37
CA THR A 46 -14.72 -1.08 -4.87
C THR A 46 -15.83 -0.04 -5.00
N SER A 47 -15.53 1.14 -5.55
CA SER A 47 -16.56 2.15 -5.80
C SER A 47 -17.50 1.72 -6.92
N ASP A 48 -18.76 2.12 -6.80
CA ASP A 48 -19.80 1.83 -7.80
C ASP A 48 -19.36 2.28 -9.21
N ALA A 49 -18.67 3.43 -9.32
CA ALA A 49 -18.19 3.95 -10.61
C ALA A 49 -17.14 3.03 -11.26
N ALA A 50 -16.17 2.52 -10.48
CA ALA A 50 -15.16 1.60 -11.00
C ALA A 50 -15.77 0.23 -11.36
N VAL A 51 -16.74 -0.23 -10.57
CA VAL A 51 -17.50 -1.45 -10.87
C VAL A 51 -18.30 -1.28 -12.17
N ASP A 52 -19.01 -0.16 -12.34
CA ASP A 52 -19.77 0.14 -13.55
C ASP A 52 -18.89 0.23 -14.80
N GLU A 53 -17.71 0.85 -14.69
CA GLU A 53 -16.71 0.89 -15.75
C GLU A 53 -16.22 -0.52 -16.12
N ALA A 54 -15.89 -1.34 -15.11
CA ALA A 54 -15.43 -2.71 -15.33
C ALA A 54 -16.52 -3.60 -15.96
N LEU A 55 -17.78 -3.45 -15.55
CA LEU A 55 -18.92 -4.14 -16.15
C LEU A 55 -19.09 -3.74 -17.62
N SER A 56 -19.03 -2.44 -17.91
CA SER A 56 -19.15 -1.91 -19.27
C SER A 56 -18.01 -2.37 -20.17
N ALA A 57 -16.77 -2.37 -19.67
CA ALA A 57 -15.59 -2.79 -20.43
C ALA A 57 -15.60 -4.29 -20.80
N ASN A 58 -16.35 -5.12 -20.06
CA ASN A 58 -16.48 -6.56 -20.31
C ASN A 58 -17.81 -6.93 -21.00
N ASP A 59 -18.60 -5.94 -21.46
CA ASP A 59 -19.94 -6.13 -22.03
C ASP A 59 -20.88 -6.92 -21.10
N TRP A 60 -20.71 -6.79 -19.78
CA TRP A 60 -21.55 -7.46 -18.79
C TRP A 60 -22.68 -6.54 -18.36
N THR A 61 -23.91 -7.06 -18.40
CA THR A 61 -25.10 -6.34 -17.98
C THR A 61 -25.85 -7.12 -16.90
N PHE A 62 -26.33 -6.39 -15.90
CA PHE A 62 -27.06 -6.93 -14.74
C PHE A 62 -28.33 -6.13 -14.46
N THR A 63 -29.35 -6.77 -13.89
CA THR A 63 -30.54 -6.10 -13.36
C THR A 63 -30.19 -5.34 -12.07
N ALA A 64 -31.07 -4.44 -11.63
CA ALA A 64 -30.91 -3.72 -10.35
C ALA A 64 -30.82 -4.67 -9.14
N GLU A 65 -31.36 -5.89 -9.23
CA GLU A 65 -31.22 -6.93 -8.21
C GLU A 65 -29.95 -7.79 -8.36
N GLY A 66 -29.03 -7.42 -9.26
CA GLY A 66 -27.75 -8.12 -9.47
C GLY A 66 -27.85 -9.41 -10.27
N LYS A 67 -28.94 -9.63 -11.02
CA LYS A 67 -29.07 -10.82 -11.89
C LYS A 67 -28.51 -10.53 -13.27
N ARG A 68 -27.74 -11.45 -13.83
CA ARG A 68 -27.25 -11.31 -15.21
C ARG A 68 -28.44 -11.33 -16.18
N PHE A 69 -28.40 -10.49 -17.21
CA PHE A 69 -29.22 -10.76 -18.39
C PHE A 69 -28.63 -12.03 -19.06
N GLY A 70 -29.52 -12.98 -19.36
CA GLY A 70 -29.18 -14.38 -19.70
C GLY A 70 -28.08 -14.54 -20.74
#